data_AF-A0A7L4QTS7-F1
#
_entry.id   AF-A0A7L4QTS7-F1
#
_cell.length_a   1.000
_cell.length_b   1.000
_cell.length_c   1.000
_cell.angle_alpha   90.00
_cell.angle_beta   90.00
_cell.angle_gamma   90.00
#
_symmetry.space_group_name_H-M   'P 1'
#
loop_
_entity.id
_entity.type
_entity.pdbx_description
1 polymer ?
#
loop_
_entity_poly.entity_id
_entity_poly.type
_entity_poly.pdbx_seq_one_letter_code
_entity_poly.pdbx_strand_id
1 'polypeptide(L)'
;MRKWTLILALLLLVISVSGCINSNVSRMDQLASTITDHLQQGDSYYNQAVASTNKLQYEQALTQTNNAFSEFDLGRSSTQEALIYARNSEKQVYINYFQLTLQELDLRLNATSELKMAIPYLQGNETTNANQHLDLANDYMKQSVALSTQKDQLVQQNAALFK
;
A
#
# COMPACT_ATOMS: atom_id res chain seq x y z
N MET A 1 -0.44 -55.23 -1.47
CA MET A 1 -1.15 -54.28 -2.35
C MET A 1 -1.69 -53.05 -1.59
N ARG A 2 -2.41 -53.21 -0.47
CA ARG A 2 -3.02 -52.11 0.32
C ARG A 2 -2.06 -51.03 0.87
N LYS A 3 -0.78 -51.37 1.14
CA LYS A 3 0.25 -50.42 1.62
C LYS A 3 0.80 -49.52 0.51
N TRP A 4 0.89 -50.03 -0.72
CA TRP A 4 1.45 -49.27 -1.87
C TRP A 4 0.44 -48.25 -2.40
N THR A 5 -0.86 -48.57 -2.40
CA THR A 5 -1.93 -47.61 -2.73
C THR A 5 -2.03 -46.47 -1.72
N LEU A 6 -1.80 -46.72 -0.44
CA LEU A 6 -1.74 -45.67 0.59
C LEU A 6 -0.56 -44.71 0.37
N ILE A 7 0.61 -45.23 0.05
CA ILE A 7 1.81 -44.41 -0.22
C ILE A 7 1.61 -43.54 -1.47
N LEU A 8 1.03 -44.09 -2.53
CA LEU A 8 0.76 -43.35 -3.77
C LEU A 8 -0.27 -42.23 -3.56
N ALA A 9 -1.33 -42.51 -2.80
CA ALA A 9 -2.35 -41.53 -2.45
C ALA A 9 -1.77 -40.40 -1.58
N LEU A 10 -0.88 -40.73 -0.64
CA LEU A 10 -0.19 -39.74 0.21
C LEU A 10 0.74 -38.83 -0.62
N LEU A 11 1.48 -39.40 -1.57
CA LEU A 11 2.36 -38.65 -2.48
C LEU A 11 1.58 -37.69 -3.40
N LEU A 12 0.47 -38.13 -3.97
CA LEU A 12 -0.40 -37.27 -4.78
C LEU A 12 -1.00 -36.12 -3.97
N LEU A 13 -1.30 -36.36 -2.69
CA LEU A 13 -1.86 -35.36 -1.78
C LEU A 13 -0.81 -34.30 -1.38
N VAL A 14 0.46 -34.68 -1.18
CA VAL A 14 1.55 -33.73 -0.90
C VAL A 14 1.83 -32.82 -2.10
N ILE A 15 1.78 -33.35 -3.33
CA ILE A 15 2.06 -32.56 -4.55
C ILE A 15 0.94 -31.54 -4.81
N SER A 16 -0.31 -31.94 -4.60
CA SER A 16 -1.48 -31.06 -4.78
C SER A 16 -1.55 -29.92 -3.76
N VAL A 17 -1.18 -30.17 -2.49
CA VAL A 17 -1.09 -29.12 -1.46
C VAL A 17 0.09 -28.17 -1.73
N SER A 18 1.22 -28.69 -2.21
CA SER A 18 2.39 -27.86 -2.54
C SER A 18 2.14 -26.91 -3.73
N GLY A 19 1.34 -27.34 -4.71
CA GLY A 19 0.98 -26.53 -5.88
C GLY A 19 0.10 -25.32 -5.56
N CYS A 20 -0.82 -25.44 -4.61
CA CYS A 20 -1.64 -24.31 -4.12
C CYS A 20 -0.83 -23.27 -3.34
N ILE A 21 0.21 -23.70 -2.61
CA ILE A 21 1.05 -22.79 -1.82
C ILE A 21 1.94 -21.96 -2.75
N ASN A 22 2.52 -22.56 -3.80
CA ASN A 22 3.37 -21.83 -4.74
C ASN A 22 2.59 -20.82 -5.59
N SER A 23 1.34 -21.12 -5.99
CA SER A 23 0.53 -20.19 -6.77
C SER A 23 0.13 -18.93 -6.00
N ASN A 24 -0.16 -19.07 -4.70
CA ASN A 24 -0.47 -17.94 -3.82
C ASN A 24 0.74 -17.00 -3.65
N VAL A 25 1.96 -17.56 -3.51
CA VAL A 25 3.19 -16.76 -3.38
C VAL A 25 3.47 -15.98 -4.67
N SER A 26 3.41 -16.62 -5.83
CA SER A 26 3.59 -15.91 -7.10
C SER A 26 2.59 -14.78 -7.31
N ARG A 27 1.33 -14.95 -6.88
CA ARG A 27 0.32 -13.87 -6.94
C ARG A 27 0.64 -12.73 -5.97
N MET A 28 1.09 -13.05 -4.76
CA MET A 28 1.52 -12.03 -3.79
C MET A 28 2.69 -11.21 -4.33
N ASP A 29 3.68 -11.85 -4.96
CA ASP A 29 4.84 -11.16 -5.53
C ASP A 29 4.43 -10.20 -6.67
N GLN A 30 3.54 -10.65 -7.57
CA GLN A 30 2.98 -9.81 -8.62
C GLN A 30 2.22 -8.61 -8.05
N LEU A 31 1.35 -8.84 -7.06
CA LEU A 31 0.62 -7.77 -6.39
C LEU A 31 1.55 -6.82 -5.64
N ALA A 32 2.62 -7.32 -5.01
CA ALA A 32 3.60 -6.49 -4.32
C ALA A 32 4.30 -5.51 -5.27
N SER A 33 4.63 -5.94 -6.50
CA SER A 33 5.13 -5.06 -7.56
C SER A 33 4.09 -3.98 -7.90
N THR A 34 2.86 -4.38 -8.21
CA THR A 34 1.76 -3.44 -8.54
C THR A 34 1.50 -2.43 -7.42
N ILE A 35 1.49 -2.88 -6.16
CA ILE A 35 1.33 -2.01 -4.99
C ILE A 35 2.47 -1.00 -4.89
N THR A 36 3.70 -1.44 -5.16
CA THR A 36 4.88 -0.57 -5.15
C THR A 36 4.78 0.50 -6.23
N ASP A 37 4.36 0.13 -7.43
CA ASP A 37 4.17 1.07 -8.54
C ASP A 37 3.09 2.12 -8.21
N HIS A 38 1.97 1.71 -7.62
CA HIS A 38 0.92 2.62 -7.17
C HIS A 38 1.38 3.54 -6.03
N LEU A 39 2.14 3.04 -5.06
CA LEU A 39 2.73 3.86 -3.99
C LEU A 39 3.67 4.93 -4.57
N GLN A 40 4.54 4.55 -5.50
CA GLN A 40 5.51 5.47 -6.12
C GLN A 40 4.82 6.53 -6.98
N GLN A 41 3.83 6.14 -7.77
CA GLN A 41 3.05 7.09 -8.58
C GLN A 41 2.23 8.02 -7.69
N GLY A 42 1.58 7.49 -6.66
CA GLY A 42 0.85 8.28 -5.68
C GLY A 42 1.75 9.30 -4.97
N ASP A 43 2.96 8.91 -4.56
CA ASP A 43 3.94 9.83 -3.95
C ASP A 43 4.38 10.91 -4.93
N SER A 44 4.62 10.54 -6.19
CA SER A 44 4.99 11.49 -7.24
C SER A 44 3.89 12.55 -7.41
N TYR A 45 2.63 12.13 -7.54
CA TYR A 45 1.50 13.04 -7.67
C TYR A 45 1.28 13.88 -6.40
N TYR A 46 1.39 13.29 -5.21
CA TYR A 46 1.24 14.03 -3.95
C TYR A 46 2.31 15.13 -3.83
N ASN A 47 3.57 14.81 -4.11
CA ASN A 47 4.66 15.78 -4.09
C ASN A 47 4.46 16.89 -5.13
N GLN A 48 3.96 16.55 -6.32
CA GLN A 48 3.57 17.55 -7.33
C GLN A 48 2.41 18.42 -6.86
N ALA A 49 1.43 17.87 -6.14
CA ALA A 49 0.34 18.62 -5.55
C ALA A 49 0.86 19.64 -4.52
N VAL A 50 1.71 19.21 -3.59
CA VAL A 50 2.37 20.09 -2.61
C VAL A 50 3.17 21.19 -3.30
N ALA A 51 3.98 20.85 -4.30
CA ALA A 51 4.76 21.83 -5.05
C ALA A 51 3.88 22.85 -5.78
N SER A 52 2.75 22.41 -6.35
CA SER A 52 1.78 23.28 -7.03
C SER A 52 1.06 24.18 -6.05
N THR A 53 0.64 23.66 -4.88
CA THR A 53 0.04 24.44 -3.78
C THR A 53 0.99 25.54 -3.32
N ASN A 54 2.27 25.23 -3.10
CA ASN A 54 3.28 26.21 -2.69
C ASN A 54 3.53 27.30 -3.74
N LYS A 55 3.27 27.01 -5.02
CA LYS A 55 3.36 27.96 -6.14
C LYS A 55 2.03 28.69 -6.41
N LEU A 56 1.01 28.48 -5.56
CA LEU A 56 -0.34 29.02 -5.73
C LEU A 56 -1.04 28.53 -7.02
N GLN A 57 -0.56 27.42 -7.59
CA GLN A 57 -1.11 26.78 -8.79
C GLN A 57 -2.22 25.80 -8.38
N TYR A 58 -3.30 26.34 -7.80
CA TYR A 58 -4.30 25.55 -7.09
C TYR A 58 -5.11 24.58 -7.94
N GLU A 59 -5.42 24.93 -9.19
CA GLU A 59 -6.10 24.00 -10.12
C GLU A 59 -5.22 22.77 -10.39
N GLN A 60 -3.95 23.01 -10.71
CA GLN A 60 -2.98 21.94 -10.90
C GLN A 60 -2.80 21.11 -9.62
N ALA A 61 -2.73 21.75 -8.45
CA ALA A 61 -2.66 21.07 -7.18
C ALA A 61 -3.84 20.12 -6.96
N LEU A 62 -5.08 20.58 -7.23
CA LEU A 62 -6.28 19.76 -7.13
C LEU A 62 -6.24 18.55 -8.08
N THR A 63 -5.84 18.76 -9.35
CA THR A 63 -5.65 17.65 -10.29
C THR A 63 -4.67 16.62 -9.73
N GLN A 64 -3.53 17.06 -9.21
CA GLN A 64 -2.53 16.15 -8.66
C GLN A 64 -2.99 15.45 -7.36
N THR A 65 -3.77 16.11 -6.50
CA THR A 65 -4.37 15.42 -5.35
C THR A 65 -5.36 14.33 -5.78
N ASN A 66 -6.14 14.54 -6.84
CA ASN A 66 -7.05 13.51 -7.35
C ASN A 66 -6.27 12.32 -7.94
N ASN A 67 -5.19 12.58 -8.68
CA ASN A 67 -4.33 11.54 -9.22
C ASN A 67 -3.66 10.73 -8.10
N ALA A 68 -3.08 11.42 -7.10
CA ALA A 68 -2.48 10.78 -5.93
C ALA A 68 -3.49 9.90 -5.18
N PHE A 69 -4.70 10.42 -4.95
CA PHE A 69 -5.76 9.68 -4.28
C PHE A 69 -6.13 8.41 -5.06
N SER A 70 -6.27 8.51 -6.38
CA SER A 70 -6.58 7.37 -7.25
C SER A 70 -5.51 6.28 -7.16
N GLU A 71 -4.22 6.65 -7.25
CA GLU A 71 -3.11 5.70 -7.16
C GLU A 71 -3.06 5.03 -5.77
N PHE A 72 -3.21 5.80 -4.69
CA PHE A 72 -3.25 5.21 -3.35
C PHE A 72 -4.47 4.30 -3.14
N ASP A 73 -5.64 4.63 -3.71
CA ASP A 73 -6.84 3.80 -3.61
C ASP A 73 -6.71 2.48 -4.38
N LEU A 74 -6.07 2.51 -5.55
CA LEU A 74 -5.70 1.32 -6.31
C LEU A 74 -4.70 0.46 -5.54
N GLY A 75 -3.63 1.07 -5.02
CA GLY A 75 -2.67 0.40 -4.15
C GLY A 75 -3.34 -0.24 -2.92
N ARG A 76 -4.33 0.43 -2.32
CA ARG A 76 -5.10 -0.09 -1.18
C ARG A 76 -5.88 -1.33 -1.57
N SER A 77 -6.56 -1.28 -2.71
CA SER A 77 -7.34 -2.40 -3.25
C SER A 77 -6.46 -3.60 -3.55
N SER A 78 -5.32 -3.40 -4.23
CA SER A 78 -4.34 -4.47 -4.50
C SER A 78 -3.75 -5.04 -3.21
N THR A 79 -3.51 -4.21 -2.20
CA THR A 79 -3.01 -4.64 -0.88
C THR A 79 -4.03 -5.50 -0.14
N GLN A 80 -5.32 -5.14 -0.20
CA GLN A 80 -6.39 -5.95 0.38
C GLN A 80 -6.45 -7.33 -0.30
N GLU A 81 -6.31 -7.40 -1.63
CA GLU A 81 -6.25 -8.67 -2.34
C GLU A 81 -5.02 -9.50 -1.92
N ALA A 82 -3.84 -8.88 -1.87
CA ALA A 82 -2.60 -9.54 -1.47
C ALA A 82 -2.67 -10.08 -0.03
N LEU A 83 -3.32 -9.34 0.88
CA LEU A 83 -3.55 -9.76 2.26
C LEU A 83 -4.44 -11.00 2.35
N ILE A 84 -5.43 -11.16 1.47
CA ILE A 84 -6.24 -12.38 1.39
C ILE A 84 -5.38 -13.58 1.02
N TYR A 85 -4.52 -13.46 -0.01
CA TYR A 85 -3.58 -14.54 -0.38
C TYR A 85 -2.59 -14.85 0.76
N ALA A 86 -2.07 -13.83 1.44
CA ALA A 86 -1.17 -14.01 2.57
C ALA A 86 -1.82 -14.81 3.70
N ARG A 87 -3.06 -14.46 4.07
CA ARG A 87 -3.86 -15.17 5.08
C ARG A 87 -4.14 -16.61 4.67
N ASN A 88 -4.53 -16.84 3.42
CA ASN A 88 -4.79 -18.18 2.89
C ASN A 88 -3.53 -19.06 2.83
N SER A 89 -2.35 -18.44 2.73
CA SER A 89 -1.06 -19.14 2.77
C SER A 89 -0.49 -19.32 4.18
N GLU A 90 -1.16 -18.77 5.21
CA GLU A 90 -0.75 -18.80 6.63
C GLU A 90 0.65 -18.22 6.89
N LYS A 91 1.16 -17.37 5.99
CA LYS A 91 2.51 -16.80 6.09
C LYS A 91 2.50 -15.49 6.85
N GLN A 92 2.72 -15.55 8.16
CA GLN A 92 2.62 -14.40 9.06
C GLN A 92 3.46 -13.18 8.64
N VAL A 93 4.66 -13.39 8.07
CA VAL A 93 5.52 -12.29 7.61
C VAL A 93 4.85 -11.48 6.48
N TYR A 94 4.23 -12.14 5.50
CA TYR A 94 3.49 -11.43 4.43
C TYR A 94 2.20 -10.80 4.97
N ILE A 95 1.51 -11.45 5.91
CA ILE A 95 0.33 -10.87 6.56
C ILE A 95 0.71 -9.54 7.22
N ASN A 96 1.78 -9.53 8.02
CA ASN A 96 2.27 -8.31 8.67
C ASN A 96 2.68 -7.25 7.64
N TYR A 97 3.39 -7.65 6.58
CA TYR A 97 3.81 -6.75 5.50
C TYR A 97 2.61 -6.05 4.84
N PHE A 98 1.60 -6.81 4.41
CA PHE A 98 0.43 -6.23 3.74
C PHE A 98 -0.48 -5.46 4.71
N GLN A 99 -0.52 -5.81 6.00
CA GLN A 99 -1.22 -5.01 7.01
C GLN A 99 -0.56 -3.64 7.22
N LEU A 100 0.77 -3.60 7.34
CA LEU A 100 1.52 -2.34 7.43
C LEU A 100 1.33 -1.49 6.17
N THR A 101 1.39 -2.12 5.00
CA THR A 101 1.18 -1.46 3.71
C THR A 101 -0.23 -0.87 3.60
N LEU A 102 -1.25 -1.59 4.10
CA LEU A 102 -2.62 -1.09 4.10
C LEU A 102 -2.78 0.15 4.98
N GLN A 103 -2.20 0.12 6.18
CA GLN A 103 -2.19 1.27 7.10
C GLN A 103 -1.41 2.47 6.53
N GLU A 104 -0.29 2.21 5.85
CA GLU A 104 0.48 3.24 5.13
C GLU A 104 -0.37 3.93 4.06
N LEU A 105 -1.10 3.15 3.25
CA LEU A 105 -1.97 3.66 2.19
C LEU A 105 -3.16 4.44 2.75
N ASP A 106 -3.80 3.96 3.81
CA ASP A 106 -4.89 4.68 4.47
C ASP A 106 -4.44 6.06 4.99
N LEU A 107 -3.24 6.14 5.57
CA LEU A 107 -2.65 7.42 5.98
C LEU A 107 -2.33 8.33 4.79
N ARG A 108 -1.81 7.79 3.68
CA ARG A 108 -1.53 8.57 2.47
C ARG A 108 -2.81 9.09 1.81
N LEU A 109 -3.89 8.30 1.82
CA LEU A 109 -5.22 8.74 1.39
C LEU A 109 -5.74 9.89 2.25
N ASN A 110 -5.64 9.76 3.58
CA ASN A 110 -6.02 10.83 4.50
C ASN A 110 -5.17 12.09 4.26
N ALA A 111 -3.85 11.97 4.17
CA ALA A 111 -2.96 13.08 3.88
C ALA A 111 -3.32 13.81 2.59
N THR A 112 -3.65 13.05 1.53
CA THR A 112 -4.07 13.58 0.23
C THR A 112 -5.41 14.29 0.32
N SER A 113 -6.35 13.73 1.07
CA SER A 113 -7.68 14.32 1.27
C SER A 113 -7.60 15.62 2.07
N GLU A 114 -6.76 15.68 3.11
CA GLU A 114 -6.51 16.90 3.88
C GLU A 114 -5.83 17.99 3.03
N LEU A 115 -4.81 17.63 2.23
CA LEU A 115 -4.19 18.57 1.29
C LEU A 115 -5.23 19.12 0.29
N LYS A 116 -6.10 18.25 -0.23
CA LYS A 116 -7.20 18.64 -1.13
C LYS A 116 -8.18 19.60 -0.46
N MET A 117 -8.48 19.42 0.83
CA MET A 117 -9.32 20.32 1.62
C MET A 117 -8.64 21.66 1.91
N ALA A 118 -7.32 21.68 2.12
CA ALA A 118 -6.58 22.92 2.37
C ALA A 118 -6.59 23.87 1.16
N ILE A 119 -6.52 23.35 -0.07
CA ILE A 119 -6.40 24.14 -1.29
C ILE A 119 -7.53 25.19 -1.48
N PRO A 120 -8.83 24.87 -1.37
CA PRO A 120 -9.89 25.88 -1.49
C PRO A 120 -9.83 26.94 -0.38
N TYR A 121 -9.42 26.58 0.83
CA TYR A 121 -9.20 27.57 1.90
C TYR A 121 -8.05 28.52 1.57
N LEU A 122 -6.96 28.02 0.99
CA LEU A 122 -5.86 28.85 0.50
C LEU A 122 -6.31 29.79 -0.63
N GLN A 123 -7.14 29.31 -1.56
CA GLN A 123 -7.74 30.13 -2.62
C GLN A 123 -8.61 31.27 -2.05
N GLY A 124 -9.35 30.99 -0.97
CA GLY A 124 -10.18 31.97 -0.25
C GLY A 124 -9.42 32.88 0.71
N ASN A 125 -8.09 32.75 0.83
CA ASN A 125 -7.28 33.39 1.87
C ASN A 125 -7.70 33.05 3.32
N GLU A 126 -8.39 31.93 3.52
CA GLU A 126 -8.78 31.39 4.83
C GLU A 126 -7.62 30.65 5.49
N THR A 127 -6.58 31.40 5.83
CA THR A 127 -5.28 30.86 6.29
C THR A 127 -5.38 29.95 7.52
N THR A 128 -6.26 30.25 8.49
CA THR A 128 -6.43 29.41 9.68
C THR A 128 -6.93 28.01 9.32
N ASN A 129 -8.01 27.91 8.53
CA ASN A 129 -8.58 26.63 8.11
C ASN A 129 -7.61 25.89 7.20
N ALA A 130 -6.97 26.60 6.26
CA ALA A 130 -5.94 26.03 5.41
C ALA A 130 -4.81 25.38 6.21
N ASN A 131 -4.25 26.10 7.19
CA ASN A 131 -3.14 25.61 8.00
C ASN A 131 -3.53 24.39 8.84
N GLN A 132 -4.75 24.33 9.38
CA GLN A 132 -5.24 23.14 10.10
C GLN A 132 -5.22 21.89 9.21
N HIS A 133 -5.72 22.00 7.97
CA HIS A 133 -5.71 20.89 7.02
C HIS A 133 -4.29 20.55 6.55
N LEU A 134 -3.41 21.54 6.36
CA LEU A 134 -2.00 21.29 6.02
C LEU A 134 -1.25 20.57 7.15
N ASP A 135 -1.49 20.93 8.41
CA ASP A 135 -0.89 20.27 9.57
C ASP A 135 -1.33 18.81 9.65
N LEU A 136 -2.63 18.53 9.48
CA LEU A 136 -3.16 17.16 9.42
C LEU A 136 -2.56 16.37 8.25
N ALA A 137 -2.45 16.97 7.06
CA ALA A 137 -1.83 16.34 5.91
C ALA A 137 -0.39 15.93 6.19
N ASN A 138 0.39 16.82 6.82
CA ASN A 138 1.77 16.56 7.22
C ASN A 138 1.87 15.46 8.29
N ASP A 139 0.98 15.47 9.29
CA ASP A 139 0.98 14.48 10.37
C ASP A 139 0.65 13.07 9.84
N TYR A 140 -0.32 12.95 8.94
CA TYR A 140 -0.63 11.69 8.30
C TYR A 140 0.53 11.20 7.42
N MET A 141 1.17 12.08 6.65
CA MET A 141 2.32 11.70 5.83
C MET A 141 3.53 11.29 6.68
N LYS A 142 3.78 11.97 7.80
CA LYS A 142 4.83 11.60 8.76
C LYS A 142 4.58 10.20 9.35
N GLN A 143 3.34 9.91 9.73
CA GLN A 143 2.96 8.59 10.23
C GLN A 143 3.09 7.50 9.14
N SER A 144 2.73 7.80 7.89
CA SER A 144 2.85 6.85 6.79
C SER A 144 4.31 6.49 6.50
N VAL A 145 5.22 7.46 6.56
CA VAL A 145 6.68 7.23 6.43
C VAL A 145 7.22 6.34 7.56
N ALA A 146 6.70 6.51 8.79
CA ALA A 146 7.07 5.65 9.91
C ALA A 146 6.65 4.19 9.68
N LEU A 147 5.48 3.95 9.08
CA LEU A 147 5.03 2.61 8.68
C LEU A 147 5.87 2.06 7.52
N SER A 148 6.20 2.89 6.53
CA SER A 148 7.10 2.52 5.42
C SER A 148 8.44 2.02 5.97
N THR A 149 8.99 2.73 6.94
CA THR A 149 10.24 2.33 7.62
C THR A 149 10.10 0.98 8.35
N GLN A 150 8.98 0.76 9.06
CA GLN A 150 8.73 -0.52 9.72
C GLN A 150 8.58 -1.68 8.72
N LYS A 151 7.93 -1.42 7.59
CA LYS A 151 7.78 -2.36 6.48
C LYS A 151 9.14 -2.72 5.88
N ASP A 152 10.02 -1.75 5.64
CA ASP A 152 11.37 -1.98 5.13
C ASP A 152 12.21 -2.80 6.11
N GLN A 153 12.10 -2.53 7.42
CA GLN A 153 12.77 -3.32 8.45
C GLN A 153 12.27 -4.77 8.47
N LEU A 154 10.96 -5.00 8.33
CA LEU A 154 10.37 -6.33 8.24
C LEU A 154 10.92 -7.08 7.02
N VAL A 155 11.03 -6.43 5.86
CA VAL A 155 11.61 -7.01 4.64
C VAL A 155 13.08 -7.34 4.86
N GLN A 156 13.88 -6.42 5.41
CA GLN A 156 15.31 -6.66 5.67
C GLN A 156 15.56 -7.84 6.61
N GLN A 157 14.79 -7.95 7.70
CA GLN A 157 14.88 -9.07 8.65
C GLN A 157 14.48 -10.41 8.03
N ASN A 158 13.71 -10.39 6.93
CA ASN A 158 13.15 -11.56 6.28
C ASN A 158 13.52 -11.63 4.79
N ALA A 159 14.68 -11.10 4.40
CA ALA A 159 15.04 -10.89 2.99
C ALA A 159 14.96 -12.16 2.13
N ALA A 160 15.16 -13.35 2.70
CA ALA A 160 15.02 -14.62 1.98
C ALA A 160 13.59 -14.89 1.44
N LEU A 161 12.58 -14.22 2.00
CA LEU A 161 11.18 -14.34 1.61
C LEU A 161 10.77 -13.31 0.55
N PHE A 162 11.47 -12.18 0.44
CA PHE A 162 11.14 -11.12 -0.50
C PHE A 162 12.20 -11.12 -1.61
N LYS A 163 11.83 -11.54 -2.82
CA LYS A 163 12.75 -11.69 -3.96
C LYS A 163 12.53 -10.61 -5.00
#